data_AF-R5TVI7-F1
#
_entry.id   AF-R5TVI7-F1
#
_cell.length_a   1.000
_cell.length_b   1.000
_cell.length_c   1.000
_cell.angle_alpha   90.00
_cell.angle_beta   90.00
_cell.angle_gamma   90.00
#
_symmetry.space_group_name_H-M   'P 1'
#
loop_
_entity.id
_entity.type
_entity.pdbx_description
1 polymer ?
#
loop_
_entity_poly.entity_id
_entity_poly.type
_entity_poly.pdbx_seq_one_letter_code
_entity_poly.pdbx_strand_id
1 'polypeptide(L)'
;MSQKAENLLNLALDATSEEREKSLELEVGYQPLDQEWDLIIKYSGNLEAVREIASSVTELSNEYAILTVPESRIEQLAQIPEIEYIEKPKRLFFEAANGKRASCILSVQAAPLKLYGKGILTAVIDSGIDYSHPDFRNTDGSTRIRALWDQSIVGNPPEGYFLGTEYTQEQINAALSEPVKARQEQIVPSRDISGHGTSVAGIAAGNGRGSVGGIYMGVAPQSELLIVKLGNPRQGGFPRTTELMQGVDYVLRKALEYRMPVAINISFGNTYGSHEGTSLLERYLDDMSNYWKSVICVGSGNEGTSAGHTSGMLKEREEQRVELGVQQREPALNVQLWKSYVDEVDISVIGPSGVRVVEQAILLVLFVILTYILITPMLCKRFSTDIICEKV
;
A
#
# COMPACT_ATOMS: atom_id res chain seq x y z
N MET A 1 34.51 1.62 -16.47
CA MET A 1 33.34 1.83 -15.57
C MET A 1 33.41 3.21 -14.93
N SER A 2 32.42 4.05 -15.21
CA SER A 2 32.32 5.40 -14.64
C SER A 2 31.55 5.36 -13.31
N GLN A 3 32.05 6.07 -12.30
CA GLN A 3 31.33 6.26 -11.03
C GLN A 3 30.01 7.03 -11.19
N LYS A 4 29.83 7.76 -12.30
CA LYS A 4 28.60 8.50 -12.59
C LYS A 4 27.52 7.64 -13.25
N ALA A 5 27.84 6.43 -13.70
CA ALA A 5 26.91 5.55 -14.37
C ALA A 5 26.28 4.55 -13.39
N GLU A 6 24.98 4.31 -13.54
CA GLU A 6 24.25 3.28 -12.82
C GLU A 6 24.93 1.90 -13.01
N ASN A 7 24.94 1.08 -11.95
CA ASN A 7 25.48 -0.28 -11.99
C ASN A 7 24.88 -1.14 -13.11
N LEU A 8 23.58 -0.99 -13.37
CA LEU A 8 22.89 -1.77 -14.40
C LEU A 8 23.29 -1.34 -15.82
N LEU A 9 23.58 -0.04 -16.02
CA LEU A 9 24.16 0.44 -17.27
C LEU A 9 25.59 -0.07 -17.44
N ASN A 10 26.43 0.00 -16.42
CA ASN A 10 27.79 -0.57 -16.48
C ASN A 10 27.74 -2.08 -16.81
N LEU A 11 26.86 -2.84 -16.15
CA LEU A 11 26.68 -4.26 -16.42
C LEU A 11 26.20 -4.53 -17.85
N ALA A 12 25.35 -3.68 -18.41
CA ALA A 12 24.90 -3.82 -19.79
C ALA A 12 26.02 -3.52 -20.80
N LEU A 13 26.85 -2.51 -20.54
CA LEU A 13 28.00 -2.16 -21.39
C LEU A 13 29.09 -3.24 -21.36
N ASP A 14 29.29 -3.89 -20.22
CA ASP A 14 30.26 -4.97 -20.05
C ASP A 14 29.76 -6.33 -20.58
N ALA A 15 28.42 -6.51 -20.68
CA ALA A 15 27.82 -7.75 -21.17
C ALA A 15 27.94 -7.89 -22.70
N THR A 16 28.11 -9.13 -23.17
CA THR A 16 28.05 -9.43 -24.61
C THR A 16 26.64 -9.23 -25.16
N SER A 17 26.50 -9.00 -26.47
CA SER A 17 25.18 -8.85 -27.12
C SER A 17 24.26 -10.04 -26.84
N GLU A 18 24.81 -11.27 -26.84
CA GLU A 18 24.04 -12.48 -26.56
C GLU A 18 23.55 -12.55 -25.10
N GLU A 19 24.32 -12.04 -24.14
CA GLU A 19 23.91 -11.95 -22.73
C GLU A 19 22.87 -10.84 -22.51
N ARG A 20 23.00 -9.71 -23.24
CA ARG A 20 22.01 -8.64 -23.20
C ARG A 20 20.66 -9.10 -23.73
N GLU A 21 20.62 -9.74 -24.90
CA GLU A 21 19.39 -10.26 -25.54
C GLU A 21 18.67 -11.31 -24.67
N LYS A 22 19.43 -12.11 -23.90
CA LYS A 22 18.86 -13.09 -22.96
C LYS A 22 18.28 -12.47 -21.70
N SER A 23 18.58 -11.20 -21.43
CA SER A 23 18.11 -10.48 -20.25
C SER A 23 16.94 -9.56 -20.58
N LEU A 24 15.87 -9.68 -19.82
CA LEU A 24 14.72 -8.78 -19.95
C LEU A 24 15.04 -7.32 -19.56
N GLU A 25 16.16 -7.09 -18.87
CA GLU A 25 16.53 -5.80 -18.28
C GLU A 25 17.75 -5.15 -18.92
N LEU A 26 18.75 -5.93 -19.36
CA LEU A 26 20.03 -5.37 -19.81
C LEU A 26 19.92 -4.65 -21.15
N GLU A 27 19.07 -5.12 -22.07
CA GLU A 27 18.91 -4.51 -23.40
C GLU A 27 17.98 -3.28 -23.42
N VAL A 28 17.36 -2.96 -22.28
CA VAL A 28 16.39 -1.85 -22.22
C VAL A 28 17.11 -0.52 -22.36
N GLY A 29 16.78 0.20 -23.44
CA GLY A 29 17.39 1.48 -23.84
C GLY A 29 18.41 1.35 -24.96
N TYR A 30 18.80 0.13 -25.36
CA TYR A 30 19.73 -0.07 -26.46
C TYR A 30 19.01 -0.13 -27.81
N GLN A 31 19.60 0.50 -28.83
CA GLN A 31 19.15 0.52 -30.22
C GLN A 31 20.17 -0.25 -31.07
N PRO A 32 19.95 -1.54 -31.37
CA PRO A 32 20.97 -2.40 -31.99
C PRO A 32 21.40 -1.97 -33.40
N LEU A 33 20.51 -1.32 -34.14
CA LEU A 33 20.77 -0.88 -35.52
C LEU A 33 21.82 0.24 -35.58
N ASP A 34 21.70 1.20 -34.66
CA ASP A 34 22.52 2.41 -34.63
C ASP A 34 23.62 2.33 -33.56
N GLN A 35 23.63 1.26 -32.76
CA GLN A 35 24.51 1.05 -31.60
C GLN A 35 24.45 2.23 -30.61
N GLU A 36 23.24 2.75 -30.41
CA GLU A 36 22.97 3.87 -29.53
C GLU A 36 22.21 3.44 -28.27
N TRP A 37 22.35 4.23 -27.23
CA TRP A 37 21.65 4.09 -25.96
C TRP A 37 20.78 5.31 -25.70
N ASP A 38 19.52 5.07 -25.41
CA ASP A 38 18.68 6.02 -24.69
C ASP A 38 19.08 6.00 -23.22
N LEU A 39 19.45 7.17 -22.68
CA LEU A 39 19.91 7.34 -21.31
C LEU A 39 19.18 8.52 -20.66
N ILE A 40 19.03 8.45 -19.34
CA ILE A 40 18.51 9.50 -18.47
C ILE A 40 19.71 10.08 -17.72
N ILE A 41 19.86 11.39 -17.73
CA ILE A 41 20.90 12.08 -16.96
C ILE A 41 20.30 13.05 -15.94
N LYS A 42 20.98 13.17 -14.80
CA LYS A 42 20.90 14.32 -13.91
C LYS A 42 22.10 15.22 -14.20
N TYR A 43 21.87 16.52 -14.38
CA TYR A 43 22.93 17.46 -14.71
C TYR A 43 22.83 18.76 -13.89
N SER A 44 23.85 19.60 -14.02
CA SER A 44 23.87 20.98 -13.54
C SER A 44 24.35 21.92 -14.64
N GLY A 45 23.87 23.17 -14.66
CA GLY A 45 24.29 24.15 -15.67
C GLY A 45 23.63 23.95 -17.04
N ASN A 46 24.41 24.01 -18.11
CA ASN A 46 23.92 23.88 -19.49
C ASN A 46 24.40 22.58 -20.14
N LEU A 47 23.68 22.13 -21.17
CA LEU A 47 23.95 20.88 -21.88
C LEU A 47 24.54 21.11 -23.28
N GLU A 48 25.30 22.18 -23.50
CA GLU A 48 25.92 22.44 -24.82
C GLU A 48 26.95 21.36 -25.17
N ALA A 49 27.85 21.02 -24.23
CA ALA A 49 28.83 19.95 -24.42
C ALA A 49 28.18 18.57 -24.65
N VAL A 50 27.02 18.32 -24.04
CA VAL A 50 26.27 17.07 -24.22
C VAL A 50 25.67 16.99 -25.62
N ARG A 51 25.22 18.10 -26.20
CA ARG A 51 24.65 18.13 -27.56
C ARG A 51 25.64 17.84 -28.67
N GLU A 52 26.93 18.06 -28.44
CA GLU A 52 28.00 17.68 -29.38
C GLU A 52 28.25 16.16 -29.40
N ILE A 53 27.88 15.47 -28.32
CA ILE A 53 28.16 14.04 -28.10
C ILE A 53 26.91 13.19 -28.36
N ALA A 54 25.76 13.62 -27.87
CA ALA A 54 24.49 12.91 -28.02
C ALA A 54 23.86 13.20 -29.38
N SER A 55 23.27 12.16 -29.97
CA SER A 55 22.49 12.24 -31.22
C SER A 55 21.15 12.95 -31.00
N SER A 56 20.61 12.88 -29.78
CA SER A 56 19.43 13.65 -29.38
C SER A 56 19.51 14.06 -27.91
N VAL A 57 18.95 15.21 -27.56
CA VAL A 57 18.84 15.69 -26.17
C VAL A 57 17.46 16.30 -25.96
N THR A 58 16.72 15.77 -25.01
CA THR A 58 15.43 16.28 -24.54
C THR A 58 15.59 16.74 -23.10
N GLU A 59 15.62 18.06 -22.89
CA GLU A 59 15.64 18.62 -21.54
C GLU A 59 14.30 18.45 -20.84
N LEU A 60 14.35 17.99 -19.60
CA LEU A 60 13.21 17.86 -18.69
C LEU A 60 13.32 18.91 -17.58
N SER A 61 12.22 19.13 -16.86
CA SER A 61 12.23 20.00 -15.68
C SER A 61 13.16 19.44 -14.59
N ASN A 62 13.66 20.34 -13.73
CA ASN A 62 14.49 20.00 -12.57
C ASN A 62 15.85 19.36 -12.92
N GLU A 63 16.51 19.88 -13.96
CA GLU A 63 17.85 19.47 -14.42
C GLU A 63 17.99 17.96 -14.70
N TYR A 64 16.96 17.39 -15.31
CA TYR A 64 17.00 16.05 -15.90
C TYR A 64 16.98 16.16 -17.42
N ALA A 65 17.61 15.23 -18.13
CA ALA A 65 17.47 15.14 -19.58
C ALA A 65 17.45 13.68 -20.03
N ILE A 66 16.75 13.43 -21.13
CA ILE A 66 16.80 12.16 -21.85
C ILE A 66 17.65 12.39 -23.11
N LEU A 67 18.61 11.50 -23.36
CA LEU A 67 19.51 11.60 -24.50
C LEU A 67 19.67 10.27 -25.19
N THR A 68 19.85 10.32 -26.50
CA THR A 68 20.28 9.17 -27.30
C THR A 68 21.76 9.39 -27.64
N VAL A 69 22.63 8.44 -27.29
CA VAL A 69 24.08 8.56 -27.48
C VAL A 69 24.68 7.27 -28.02
N PRO A 70 25.64 7.32 -28.97
CA PRO A 70 26.37 6.13 -29.39
C PRO A 70 27.08 5.46 -28.21
N GLU A 71 27.03 4.13 -28.14
CA GLU A 71 27.66 3.34 -27.08
C GLU A 71 29.14 3.71 -26.88
N SER A 72 29.85 3.92 -27.99
CA SER A 72 31.26 4.33 -28.02
C SER A 72 31.56 5.69 -27.40
N ARG A 73 30.54 6.55 -27.21
CA ARG A 73 30.68 7.90 -26.67
C ARG A 73 30.17 8.03 -25.23
N ILE A 74 29.65 6.95 -24.63
CA ILE A 74 29.16 6.97 -23.24
C ILE A 74 30.29 7.27 -22.24
N GLU A 75 31.51 6.78 -22.48
CA GLU A 75 32.64 7.12 -21.61
C GLU A 75 32.99 8.60 -21.65
N GLN A 76 32.91 9.23 -22.83
CA GLN A 76 33.13 10.68 -23.01
C GLN A 76 32.02 11.49 -22.34
N LEU A 77 30.76 11.05 -22.51
CA LEU A 77 29.61 11.62 -21.83
C LEU A 77 29.84 11.66 -20.31
N ALA A 78 30.28 10.55 -19.72
CA ALA A 78 30.48 10.44 -18.27
C ALA A 78 31.63 11.30 -17.72
N GLN A 79 32.49 11.84 -18.58
CA GLN A 79 33.58 12.75 -18.19
C GLN A 79 33.15 14.22 -18.14
N ILE A 80 31.98 14.56 -18.68
CA ILE A 80 31.46 15.93 -18.67
C ILE A 80 31.21 16.37 -17.21
N PRO A 81 31.79 17.50 -16.76
CA PRO A 81 31.62 17.99 -15.39
C PRO A 81 30.16 18.23 -14.99
N GLU A 82 29.37 18.75 -15.92
CA GLU A 82 27.96 19.10 -15.76
C GLU A 82 27.06 17.89 -15.52
N ILE A 83 27.48 16.68 -15.92
CA ILE A 83 26.72 15.46 -15.66
C ILE A 83 26.99 14.96 -14.24
N GLU A 84 25.93 14.78 -13.47
CA GLU A 84 25.99 14.28 -12.09
C GLU A 84 25.79 12.76 -12.06
N TYR A 85 24.82 12.26 -12.83
CA TYR A 85 24.45 10.84 -12.86
C TYR A 85 23.87 10.42 -14.21
N ILE A 86 24.11 9.17 -14.61
CA ILE A 86 23.64 8.56 -15.86
C ILE A 86 22.95 7.24 -15.53
N GLU A 87 21.72 7.07 -16.00
CA GLU A 87 20.88 5.89 -15.81
C GLU A 87 20.34 5.41 -17.16
N LYS A 88 20.24 4.09 -17.36
CA LYS A 88 19.52 3.54 -18.52
C LYS A 88 18.03 3.43 -18.19
N PRO A 89 17.12 3.50 -19.18
CA PRO A 89 15.70 3.30 -18.92
C PRO A 89 15.43 1.89 -18.41
N LYS A 90 14.33 1.76 -17.66
CA LYS A 90 13.81 0.53 -17.10
C LYS A 90 12.45 0.23 -17.72
N ARG A 91 12.10 -1.06 -17.83
CA ARG A 91 10.79 -1.45 -18.34
C ARG A 91 9.70 -1.06 -17.33
N LEU A 92 8.70 -0.35 -17.82
CA LEU A 92 7.43 -0.21 -17.11
C LEU A 92 6.57 -1.43 -17.45
N PHE A 93 6.05 -2.09 -16.42
CA PHE A 93 5.18 -3.25 -16.57
C PHE A 93 3.80 -2.96 -15.99
N PHE A 94 2.78 -3.63 -16.51
CA PHE A 94 1.48 -3.66 -15.86
C PHE A 94 1.59 -4.43 -14.55
N GLU A 95 1.40 -3.74 -13.43
CA GLU A 95 1.54 -4.29 -12.08
C GLU A 95 0.72 -5.57 -11.87
N ALA A 96 -0.49 -5.64 -12.42
CA ALA A 96 -1.35 -6.83 -12.32
C ALA A 96 -0.75 -8.08 -13.00
N ALA A 97 -0.14 -7.92 -14.17
CA ALA A 97 0.47 -9.05 -14.91
C ALA A 97 1.76 -9.53 -14.23
N ASN A 98 2.56 -8.60 -13.72
CA ASN A 98 3.75 -8.93 -12.94
C ASN A 98 3.39 -9.58 -11.60
N GLY A 99 2.37 -9.07 -10.89
CA GLY A 99 1.89 -9.65 -9.64
C GLY A 99 1.45 -11.11 -9.81
N LYS A 100 0.71 -11.43 -10.88
CA LYS A 100 0.33 -12.81 -11.21
C LYS A 100 1.53 -13.71 -11.51
N ARG A 101 2.50 -13.21 -12.27
CA ARG A 101 3.73 -13.97 -12.59
C ARG A 101 4.55 -14.25 -11.33
N ALA A 102 4.77 -13.23 -10.49
CA ALA A 102 5.57 -13.34 -9.27
C ALA A 102 4.92 -14.23 -8.20
N SER A 103 3.58 -14.29 -8.16
CA SER A 103 2.82 -15.13 -7.22
C SER A 103 2.61 -16.59 -7.67
N CYS A 104 3.19 -16.99 -8.81
CA CYS A 104 3.05 -18.34 -9.38
C CYS A 104 1.60 -18.80 -9.63
N ILE A 105 0.64 -17.86 -9.69
CA ILE A 105 -0.80 -18.18 -9.77
C ILE A 105 -1.18 -18.85 -11.10
N LEU A 106 -0.42 -18.59 -12.17
CA LEU A 106 -0.69 -19.13 -13.50
C LEU A 106 -0.65 -20.66 -13.51
N SER A 107 0.19 -21.27 -12.67
CA SER A 107 0.34 -22.72 -12.59
C SER A 107 -0.92 -23.44 -12.07
N VAL A 108 -1.67 -22.81 -11.14
CA VAL A 108 -2.92 -23.39 -10.60
C VAL A 108 -4.13 -23.13 -11.48
N GLN A 109 -4.04 -22.13 -12.37
CA GLN A 109 -5.04 -21.84 -13.39
C GLN A 109 -4.86 -22.71 -14.65
N ALA A 110 -3.67 -23.25 -14.87
CA ALA A 110 -3.38 -24.18 -15.96
C ALA A 110 -4.03 -25.56 -15.74
N ALA A 111 -4.10 -26.35 -16.81
CA ALA A 111 -4.46 -27.76 -16.70
C ALA A 111 -3.40 -28.52 -15.89
N PRO A 112 -3.79 -29.49 -15.03
CA PRO A 112 -5.14 -30.06 -14.91
C PRO A 112 -6.06 -29.35 -13.91
N LEU A 113 -5.53 -28.43 -13.09
CA LEU A 113 -6.22 -27.90 -11.91
C LEU A 113 -7.37 -26.93 -12.25
N LYS A 114 -7.14 -26.00 -13.20
CA LYS A 114 -8.16 -25.05 -13.68
C LYS A 114 -8.91 -24.33 -12.53
N LEU A 115 -8.18 -23.87 -11.51
CA LEU A 115 -8.78 -23.23 -10.34
C LEU A 115 -9.02 -21.75 -10.57
N TYR A 116 -10.29 -21.33 -10.54
CA TYR A 116 -10.70 -19.94 -10.77
C TYR A 116 -11.55 -19.35 -9.63
N GLY A 117 -11.63 -20.04 -8.48
CA GLY A 117 -12.37 -19.59 -7.30
C GLY A 117 -13.87 -19.90 -7.29
N LYS A 118 -14.36 -20.75 -8.20
CA LYS A 118 -15.76 -21.16 -8.22
C LYS A 118 -16.17 -21.84 -6.91
N GLY A 119 -17.29 -21.39 -6.32
CA GLY A 119 -17.81 -21.93 -5.05
C GLY A 119 -17.13 -21.38 -3.79
N ILE A 120 -16.25 -20.39 -3.95
CA ILE A 120 -15.58 -19.68 -2.85
C ILE A 120 -16.08 -18.24 -2.79
N LEU A 121 -16.22 -17.71 -1.57
CA LEU A 121 -16.46 -16.29 -1.34
C LEU A 121 -15.13 -15.56 -1.23
N THR A 122 -15.00 -14.45 -1.96
CA THR A 122 -13.91 -13.49 -1.76
C THR A 122 -14.49 -12.28 -1.04
N ALA A 123 -14.05 -12.05 0.19
CA ALA A 123 -14.50 -10.93 0.99
C ALA A 123 -13.48 -9.79 0.97
N VAL A 124 -13.94 -8.57 0.72
CA VAL A 124 -13.11 -7.36 0.72
C VAL A 124 -13.66 -6.40 1.76
N ILE A 125 -12.88 -6.19 2.82
CA ILE A 125 -13.18 -5.23 3.88
C ILE A 125 -12.31 -3.99 3.64
N ASP A 126 -12.88 -2.97 2.99
CA ASP A 126 -12.13 -1.86 2.41
C ASP A 126 -12.95 -0.55 2.33
N SER A 127 -12.64 0.37 1.39
CA SER A 127 -13.33 1.63 1.12
C SER A 127 -14.65 1.49 0.36
N GLY A 128 -15.05 0.25 0.06
CA GLY A 128 -16.24 -0.13 -0.71
C GLY A 128 -15.92 -0.71 -2.08
N ILE A 129 -16.88 -0.68 -2.98
CA ILE A 129 -16.72 -1.16 -4.36
C ILE A 129 -17.58 -0.35 -5.33
N ASP A 130 -17.11 -0.14 -6.56
CA ASP A 130 -17.98 0.20 -7.69
C ASP A 130 -18.71 -1.06 -8.18
N TYR A 131 -19.88 -1.33 -7.60
CA TYR A 131 -20.70 -2.49 -7.95
C TYR A 131 -21.20 -2.47 -9.42
N SER A 132 -21.13 -1.32 -10.10
CA SER A 132 -21.54 -1.19 -11.51
C SER A 132 -20.49 -1.68 -12.50
N HIS A 133 -19.25 -1.86 -12.05
CA HIS A 133 -18.13 -2.20 -12.91
C HIS A 133 -18.31 -3.58 -13.59
N PRO A 134 -18.05 -3.72 -14.91
CA PRO A 134 -18.23 -4.98 -15.64
C PRO A 134 -17.51 -6.18 -15.03
N ASP A 135 -16.35 -5.93 -14.41
CA ASP A 135 -15.59 -6.98 -13.75
C ASP A 135 -16.38 -7.67 -12.64
N PHE A 136 -17.26 -6.99 -11.91
CA PHE A 136 -18.01 -7.58 -10.80
C PHE A 136 -19.37 -8.13 -11.20
N ARG A 137 -19.59 -8.29 -12.51
CA ARG A 137 -20.86 -8.76 -13.08
C ARG A 137 -20.67 -10.08 -13.84
N ASN A 138 -21.68 -10.94 -13.76
CA ASN A 138 -21.79 -12.15 -14.54
C ASN A 138 -21.97 -11.84 -16.03
N THR A 139 -21.88 -12.87 -16.86
CA THR A 139 -22.06 -12.76 -18.31
C THR A 139 -23.46 -12.30 -18.71
N ASP A 140 -24.48 -12.62 -17.91
CA ASP A 140 -25.87 -12.20 -18.08
C ASP A 140 -26.14 -10.77 -17.59
N GLY A 141 -25.12 -10.10 -17.02
CA GLY A 141 -25.20 -8.74 -16.51
C GLY A 141 -25.61 -8.63 -15.04
N SER A 142 -25.99 -9.72 -14.37
CA SER A 142 -26.25 -9.76 -12.93
C SER A 142 -24.96 -9.56 -12.12
N THR A 143 -25.07 -9.13 -10.86
CA THR A 143 -23.91 -8.94 -9.99
C THR A 143 -23.35 -10.26 -9.46
N ARG A 144 -22.03 -10.30 -9.24
CA ARG A 144 -21.33 -11.35 -8.48
C ARG A 144 -21.23 -11.03 -6.98
N ILE A 145 -21.68 -9.84 -6.57
CA ILE A 145 -21.69 -9.41 -5.18
C ILE A 145 -22.92 -9.99 -4.49
N ARG A 146 -22.70 -10.93 -3.57
CA ARG A 146 -23.76 -11.58 -2.78
C ARG A 146 -24.37 -10.64 -1.77
N ALA A 147 -23.52 -9.89 -1.08
CA ALA A 147 -23.95 -8.88 -0.13
C ALA A 147 -22.91 -7.76 -0.03
N LEU A 148 -23.40 -6.53 0.14
CA LEU A 148 -22.60 -5.33 0.35
C LEU A 148 -23.08 -4.65 1.62
N TRP A 149 -22.23 -4.56 2.64
CA TRP A 149 -22.52 -3.78 3.83
C TRP A 149 -21.75 -2.46 3.80
N ASP A 150 -22.46 -1.33 3.72
CA ASP A 150 -21.88 0.00 3.84
C ASP A 150 -22.12 0.55 5.24
N GLN A 151 -21.07 0.50 6.07
CA GLN A 151 -21.12 0.99 7.45
C GLN A 151 -21.30 2.51 7.53
N SER A 152 -21.07 3.26 6.44
CA SER A 152 -21.20 4.71 6.42
C SER A 152 -22.62 5.22 6.13
N ILE A 153 -23.51 4.35 5.63
CA ILE A 153 -24.87 4.73 5.24
C ILE A 153 -25.84 4.36 6.36
N VAL A 154 -26.36 5.36 7.06
CA VAL A 154 -27.37 5.15 8.10
C VAL A 154 -28.66 4.62 7.47
N GLY A 155 -29.17 3.50 7.96
CA GLY A 155 -30.38 2.91 7.43
C GLY A 155 -30.69 1.54 8.04
N ASN A 156 -30.55 0.50 7.22
CA ASN A 156 -30.96 -0.86 7.56
C ASN A 156 -29.71 -1.75 7.82
N PRO A 157 -29.14 -1.75 9.04
CA PRO A 157 -27.96 -2.54 9.34
C PRO A 157 -28.29 -4.05 9.25
N PRO A 158 -27.29 -4.91 8.98
CA PRO A 158 -27.49 -6.35 9.05
C PRO A 158 -27.92 -6.78 10.47
N GLU A 159 -28.58 -7.94 10.57
CA GLU A 159 -29.11 -8.44 11.85
C GLU A 159 -28.00 -8.56 12.91
N GLY A 160 -28.24 -7.98 14.09
CA GLY A 160 -27.29 -7.96 15.20
C GLY A 160 -26.30 -6.78 15.19
N TYR A 161 -26.32 -5.94 14.15
CA TYR A 161 -25.53 -4.71 14.08
C TYR A 161 -26.42 -3.46 14.20
N PHE A 162 -25.81 -2.33 14.56
CA PHE A 162 -26.52 -1.07 14.83
C PHE A 162 -26.12 0.07 13.90
N LEU A 163 -25.24 -0.19 12.93
CA LEU A 163 -24.66 0.82 12.05
C LEU A 163 -24.68 0.35 10.59
N GLY A 164 -24.84 1.30 9.68
CA GLY A 164 -24.73 1.06 8.26
C GLY A 164 -26.00 0.54 7.61
N THR A 165 -25.87 0.16 6.35
CA THR A 165 -26.94 -0.43 5.54
C THR A 165 -26.41 -1.60 4.76
N GLU A 166 -27.08 -2.75 4.87
CA GLU A 166 -26.82 -3.92 4.04
C GLU A 166 -27.64 -3.86 2.75
N TYR A 167 -26.98 -4.19 1.63
CA TYR A 167 -27.59 -4.36 0.33
C TYR A 167 -27.39 -5.80 -0.14
N THR A 168 -28.51 -6.45 -0.43
CA THR A 168 -28.58 -7.82 -0.95
C THR A 168 -28.23 -7.87 -2.45
N GLN A 169 -27.91 -9.07 -2.93
CA GLN A 169 -27.70 -9.32 -4.36
C GLN A 169 -28.89 -8.86 -5.21
N GLU A 170 -30.11 -9.07 -4.73
CA GLU A 170 -31.34 -8.67 -5.40
C GLU A 170 -31.46 -7.15 -5.53
N GLN A 171 -31.14 -6.40 -4.47
CA GLN A 171 -31.14 -4.94 -4.50
C GLN A 171 -30.05 -4.38 -5.43
N ILE A 172 -28.86 -5.00 -5.42
CA ILE A 172 -27.77 -4.61 -6.33
C ILE A 172 -28.17 -4.90 -7.78
N ASN A 173 -28.78 -6.05 -8.07
CA ASN A 173 -29.31 -6.36 -9.40
C ASN A 173 -30.41 -5.38 -9.84
N ALA A 174 -31.31 -5.01 -8.92
CA ALA A 174 -32.32 -3.99 -9.19
C ALA A 174 -31.67 -2.65 -9.53
N ALA A 175 -30.63 -2.23 -8.79
CA ALA A 175 -29.83 -1.05 -9.12
C ALA A 175 -29.17 -1.18 -10.50
N LEU A 176 -28.55 -2.31 -10.83
CA LEU A 176 -27.90 -2.53 -12.12
C LEU A 176 -28.87 -2.56 -13.31
N SER A 177 -30.16 -2.80 -13.07
CA SER A 177 -31.19 -2.74 -14.10
C SER A 177 -31.55 -1.31 -14.51
N GLU A 178 -31.25 -0.32 -13.67
CA GLU A 178 -31.44 1.08 -14.01
C GLU A 178 -30.37 1.57 -15.00
N PRO A 179 -30.76 2.30 -16.05
CA PRO A 179 -29.88 2.65 -17.17
C PRO A 179 -28.87 3.75 -16.86
N VAL A 180 -29.09 4.50 -15.78
CA VAL A 180 -28.27 5.67 -15.43
C VAL A 180 -27.80 5.56 -13.98
N LYS A 181 -26.50 5.82 -13.76
CA LYS A 181 -25.83 5.68 -12.46
C LYS A 181 -26.56 6.40 -11.32
N ALA A 182 -27.09 7.60 -11.58
CA ALA A 182 -27.87 8.35 -10.59
C ALA A 182 -29.12 7.62 -10.07
N ARG A 183 -29.76 6.77 -10.87
CA ARG A 183 -30.90 5.94 -10.44
C ARG A 183 -30.45 4.64 -9.76
N GLN A 184 -29.34 4.07 -10.21
CA GLN A 184 -28.72 2.94 -9.50
C GLN A 184 -28.42 3.34 -8.04
N GLU A 185 -27.90 4.54 -7.86
CA GLU A 185 -27.54 5.11 -6.55
C GLU A 185 -28.74 5.55 -5.70
N GLN A 186 -29.94 5.67 -6.28
CA GLN A 186 -31.17 5.83 -5.49
C GLN A 186 -31.56 4.51 -4.81
N ILE A 187 -31.19 3.36 -5.39
CA ILE A 187 -31.47 2.03 -4.85
C ILE A 187 -30.32 1.57 -3.95
N VAL A 188 -29.07 1.66 -4.45
CA VAL A 188 -27.84 1.34 -3.72
C VAL A 188 -26.92 2.57 -3.73
N PRO A 189 -27.05 3.49 -2.76
CA PRO A 189 -26.25 4.72 -2.68
C PRO A 189 -24.78 4.50 -2.29
N SER A 190 -24.34 3.26 -2.07
CA SER A 190 -22.94 2.97 -1.73
C SER A 190 -22.02 3.29 -2.91
N ARG A 191 -20.95 4.03 -2.60
CA ARG A 191 -19.89 4.42 -3.54
C ARG A 191 -18.53 4.20 -2.93
N ASP A 192 -17.59 3.71 -3.74
CA ASP A 192 -16.17 3.74 -3.44
C ASP A 192 -15.53 5.02 -3.98
N ILE A 193 -15.44 6.04 -3.13
CA ILE A 193 -14.88 7.35 -3.49
C ILE A 193 -13.36 7.29 -3.58
N SER A 194 -12.72 6.41 -2.79
CA SER A 194 -11.27 6.24 -2.80
C SER A 194 -10.79 5.45 -4.02
N GLY A 195 -11.61 4.52 -4.52
CA GLY A 195 -11.22 3.56 -5.57
C GLY A 195 -10.32 2.42 -5.08
N HIS A 196 -9.90 2.45 -3.81
CA HIS A 196 -8.97 1.49 -3.23
C HIS A 196 -9.62 0.09 -3.16
N GLY A 197 -10.78 -0.03 -2.53
CA GLY A 197 -11.51 -1.30 -2.41
C GLY A 197 -11.93 -1.89 -3.76
N THR A 198 -12.32 -1.05 -4.72
CA THR A 198 -12.59 -1.48 -6.11
C THR A 198 -11.35 -2.09 -6.76
N SER A 199 -10.19 -1.46 -6.59
CA SER A 199 -8.92 -1.94 -7.14
C SER A 199 -8.49 -3.26 -6.48
N VAL A 200 -8.59 -3.34 -5.15
CA VAL A 200 -8.30 -4.55 -4.36
C VAL A 200 -9.21 -5.71 -4.79
N ALA A 201 -10.52 -5.47 -4.92
CA ALA A 201 -11.48 -6.47 -5.39
C ALA A 201 -11.19 -6.92 -6.84
N GLY A 202 -10.72 -6.00 -7.69
CA GLY A 202 -10.29 -6.29 -9.05
C GLY A 202 -9.11 -7.28 -9.09
N ILE A 203 -8.06 -7.01 -8.31
CA ILE A 203 -6.89 -7.90 -8.18
C ILE A 203 -7.33 -9.29 -7.70
N ALA A 204 -8.13 -9.34 -6.63
CA ALA A 204 -8.54 -10.59 -6.01
C ALA A 204 -9.46 -11.41 -6.92
N ALA A 205 -10.47 -10.78 -7.52
CA ALA A 205 -11.60 -11.51 -8.11
C ALA A 205 -12.23 -10.88 -9.36
N GLY A 206 -11.64 -9.82 -9.93
CA GLY A 206 -12.13 -9.23 -11.19
C GLY A 206 -12.18 -10.28 -12.30
N ASN A 207 -13.26 -10.35 -13.07
CA ASN A 207 -13.36 -11.34 -14.14
C ASN A 207 -12.76 -10.88 -15.48
N GLY A 208 -12.21 -9.66 -15.53
CA GLY A 208 -11.52 -9.11 -16.68
C GLY A 208 -12.44 -8.55 -17.77
N ARG A 209 -13.78 -8.58 -17.61
CA ARG A 209 -14.73 -8.10 -18.63
C ARG A 209 -14.63 -6.62 -18.94
N GLY A 210 -14.10 -5.81 -18.01
CA GLY A 210 -13.79 -4.40 -18.21
C GLY A 210 -12.50 -4.14 -19.00
N SER A 211 -11.78 -5.19 -19.41
CA SER A 211 -10.52 -5.09 -20.14
C SER A 211 -10.57 -5.81 -21.49
N VAL A 212 -9.91 -5.24 -22.50
CA VAL A 212 -9.81 -5.86 -23.84
C VAL A 212 -9.13 -7.22 -23.71
N GLY A 213 -9.79 -8.27 -24.19
CA GLY A 213 -9.26 -9.64 -24.13
C GLY A 213 -9.12 -10.23 -22.72
N GLY A 214 -9.65 -9.59 -21.68
CA GLY A 214 -9.57 -10.09 -20.30
C GLY A 214 -8.17 -9.97 -19.67
N ILE A 215 -7.30 -9.10 -20.20
CA ILE A 215 -5.91 -8.97 -19.76
C ILE A 215 -5.75 -8.57 -18.29
N TYR A 216 -6.75 -7.92 -17.69
CA TYR A 216 -6.75 -7.53 -16.27
C TYR A 216 -7.66 -8.39 -15.41
N MET A 217 -7.92 -9.62 -15.83
CA MET A 217 -8.57 -10.62 -14.97
C MET A 217 -7.81 -10.74 -13.64
N GLY A 218 -8.52 -10.84 -12.53
CA GLY A 218 -8.00 -11.11 -11.20
C GLY A 218 -7.63 -12.58 -10.97
N VAL A 219 -7.36 -12.93 -9.72
CA VAL A 219 -6.92 -14.28 -9.32
C VAL A 219 -8.08 -15.29 -9.28
N ALA A 220 -9.21 -14.92 -8.68
CA ALA A 220 -10.40 -15.74 -8.49
C ALA A 220 -11.61 -15.20 -9.30
N PRO A 221 -11.55 -15.19 -10.64
CA PRO A 221 -12.56 -14.54 -11.49
C PRO A 221 -13.95 -15.23 -11.46
N GLN A 222 -14.08 -16.40 -10.82
CA GLN A 222 -15.34 -17.12 -10.66
C GLN A 222 -15.83 -17.14 -9.20
N SER A 223 -15.17 -16.43 -8.29
CA SER A 223 -15.67 -16.29 -6.90
C SER A 223 -16.85 -15.32 -6.83
N GLU A 224 -17.72 -15.56 -5.85
CA GLU A 224 -18.74 -14.61 -5.43
C GLU A 224 -18.14 -13.64 -4.39
N LEU A 225 -18.68 -12.42 -4.30
CA LEU A 225 -18.08 -11.35 -3.50
C LEU A 225 -18.92 -11.01 -2.27
N LEU A 226 -18.24 -10.83 -1.14
CA LEU A 226 -18.79 -10.13 0.04
C LEU A 226 -18.03 -8.83 0.22
N ILE A 227 -18.75 -7.71 0.28
CA ILE A 227 -18.11 -6.39 0.38
C ILE A 227 -18.52 -5.75 1.68
N VAL A 228 -17.53 -5.28 2.44
CA VAL A 228 -17.75 -4.42 3.61
C VAL A 228 -17.02 -3.12 3.36
N LYS A 229 -17.78 -2.04 3.21
CA LYS A 229 -17.22 -0.69 3.24
C LYS A 229 -17.13 -0.26 4.70
N LEU A 230 -15.91 -0.10 5.19
CA LEU A 230 -15.69 0.39 6.55
C LEU A 230 -16.18 1.84 6.69
N GLY A 231 -16.73 2.14 7.86
CA GLY A 231 -17.43 3.40 8.13
C GLY A 231 -16.60 4.64 7.83
N ASN A 232 -17.29 5.77 7.57
CA ASN A 232 -16.61 7.02 7.29
C ASN A 232 -15.77 7.44 8.50
N PRO A 233 -14.49 7.75 8.31
CA PRO A 233 -13.76 8.46 9.35
C PRO A 233 -14.43 9.81 9.64
N ARG A 234 -14.35 10.27 10.90
CA ARG A 234 -14.52 11.71 11.19
C ARG A 234 -13.58 12.50 10.26
N GLN A 235 -13.93 13.73 9.85
CA GLN A 235 -13.12 14.50 8.87
C GLN A 235 -11.61 14.32 9.10
N GLY A 236 -10.92 13.67 8.14
CA GLY A 236 -9.48 13.43 8.17
C GLY A 236 -8.97 12.15 8.87
N GLY A 237 -9.84 11.27 9.39
CA GLY A 237 -9.43 10.01 10.04
C GLY A 237 -9.38 8.79 9.12
N PHE A 238 -9.15 7.61 9.69
CA PHE A 238 -9.38 6.29 9.09
C PHE A 238 -10.51 5.55 9.83
N PRO A 239 -11.12 4.50 9.25
CA PRO A 239 -12.08 3.66 9.97
C PRO A 239 -11.47 3.05 11.24
N ARG A 240 -12.27 2.79 12.29
CA ARG A 240 -11.73 2.33 13.57
C ARG A 240 -11.66 0.80 13.62
N THR A 241 -10.90 0.30 14.59
CA THR A 241 -10.77 -1.13 14.86
C THR A 241 -12.12 -1.79 15.19
N THR A 242 -13.08 -1.05 15.77
CA THR A 242 -14.45 -1.54 16.03
C THR A 242 -15.21 -1.87 14.76
N GLU A 243 -15.13 -0.99 13.75
CA GLU A 243 -15.75 -1.20 12.45
C GLU A 243 -15.15 -2.40 11.71
N LEU A 244 -13.82 -2.56 11.83
CA LEU A 244 -13.11 -3.71 11.28
C LEU A 244 -13.54 -5.04 11.91
N MET A 245 -13.59 -5.11 13.26
CA MET A 245 -14.03 -6.33 13.96
C MET A 245 -15.45 -6.74 13.57
N GLN A 246 -16.37 -5.77 13.46
CA GLN A 246 -17.73 -6.04 12.99
C GLN A 246 -17.76 -6.51 11.54
N GLY A 247 -16.93 -5.92 10.67
CA GLY A 247 -16.82 -6.34 9.27
C GLY A 247 -16.38 -7.79 9.12
N VAL A 248 -15.40 -8.23 9.92
CA VAL A 248 -14.93 -9.62 9.94
C VAL A 248 -16.01 -10.57 10.46
N ASP A 249 -16.67 -10.23 11.58
CA ASP A 249 -17.79 -11.01 12.12
C ASP A 249 -18.89 -11.20 11.06
N TYR A 250 -19.30 -10.11 10.41
CA TYR A 250 -20.35 -10.11 9.39
C TYR A 250 -19.99 -11.04 8.23
N VAL A 251 -18.77 -10.94 7.71
CA VAL A 251 -18.30 -11.79 6.60
C VAL A 251 -18.33 -13.27 6.98
N LEU A 252 -17.88 -13.61 8.19
CA LEU A 252 -17.87 -15.01 8.65
C LEU A 252 -19.28 -15.56 8.86
N ARG A 253 -20.19 -14.75 9.42
CA ARG A 253 -21.61 -15.10 9.55
C ARG A 253 -22.28 -15.31 8.20
N LYS A 254 -22.00 -14.45 7.21
CA LYS A 254 -22.49 -14.64 5.83
C LYS A 254 -21.90 -15.88 5.17
N ALA A 255 -20.62 -16.15 5.36
CA ALA A 255 -19.99 -17.37 4.85
C ALA A 255 -20.64 -18.64 5.42
N LEU A 256 -21.01 -18.63 6.71
CA LEU A 256 -21.78 -19.70 7.35
C LEU A 256 -23.22 -19.79 6.82
N GLU A 257 -23.92 -18.65 6.72
CA GLU A 257 -25.28 -18.55 6.19
C GLU A 257 -25.36 -19.18 4.79
N TYR A 258 -24.42 -18.81 3.91
CA TYR A 258 -24.32 -19.31 2.54
C TYR A 258 -23.66 -20.69 2.45
N ARG A 259 -23.10 -21.20 3.55
CA ARG A 259 -22.36 -22.48 3.61
C ARG A 259 -21.21 -22.56 2.61
N MET A 260 -20.50 -21.46 2.40
CA MET A 260 -19.39 -21.35 1.46
C MET A 260 -18.09 -20.99 2.19
N PRO A 261 -16.93 -21.56 1.81
CA PRO A 261 -15.63 -21.09 2.30
C PRO A 261 -15.38 -19.63 1.91
N VAL A 262 -14.61 -18.89 2.71
CA VAL A 262 -14.34 -17.48 2.46
C VAL A 262 -12.86 -17.13 2.61
N ALA A 263 -12.33 -16.37 1.65
CA ALA A 263 -11.05 -15.69 1.77
C ALA A 263 -11.30 -14.21 2.06
N ILE A 264 -10.85 -13.72 3.21
CA ILE A 264 -11.08 -12.35 3.68
C ILE A 264 -9.82 -11.53 3.47
N ASN A 265 -9.93 -10.46 2.69
CA ASN A 265 -8.85 -9.49 2.51
C ASN A 265 -9.11 -8.24 3.36
N ILE A 266 -8.12 -7.88 4.17
CA ILE A 266 -8.08 -6.64 4.96
C ILE A 266 -6.87 -5.83 4.49
N SER A 267 -7.12 -4.80 3.68
CA SER A 267 -6.08 -3.88 3.20
C SER A 267 -6.08 -2.56 3.98
N PHE A 268 -6.25 -2.67 5.30
CA PHE A 268 -6.13 -1.59 6.27
C PHE A 268 -5.24 -2.02 7.44
N GLY A 269 -4.56 -1.07 8.04
CA GLY A 269 -3.73 -1.27 9.22
C GLY A 269 -3.55 0.04 10.00
N ASN A 270 -2.99 -0.07 11.20
CA ASN A 270 -2.54 1.08 11.98
C ASN A 270 -1.26 0.70 12.75
N THR A 271 -0.57 1.71 13.28
CA THR A 271 0.67 1.53 14.06
C THR A 271 0.43 1.48 15.57
N TYR A 272 -0.83 1.39 16.00
CA TYR A 272 -1.21 1.50 17.40
C TYR A 272 -1.25 0.15 18.09
N GLY A 273 -0.57 0.02 19.24
CA GLY A 273 -0.39 -1.23 19.95
C GLY A 273 1.06 -1.72 20.01
N SER A 274 1.25 -2.87 20.65
CA SER A 274 2.57 -3.48 20.89
C SER A 274 3.14 -4.22 19.69
N HIS A 275 2.29 -4.60 18.72
CA HIS A 275 2.64 -5.47 17.59
C HIS A 275 3.08 -6.89 18.00
N GLU A 276 2.67 -7.34 19.19
CA GLU A 276 2.99 -8.67 19.74
C GLU A 276 1.83 -9.67 19.62
N GLY A 277 0.73 -9.33 18.94
CA GLY A 277 -0.46 -10.20 18.87
C GLY A 277 -1.30 -10.20 20.16
N THR A 278 -1.11 -9.22 21.04
CA THR A 278 -1.73 -9.20 22.37
C THR A 278 -2.93 -8.26 22.49
N SER A 279 -3.16 -7.37 21.51
CA SER A 279 -4.34 -6.52 21.50
C SER A 279 -5.61 -7.33 21.26
N LEU A 280 -6.76 -6.77 21.67
CA LEU A 280 -8.05 -7.42 21.46
C LEU A 280 -8.39 -7.59 19.97
N LEU A 281 -7.96 -6.67 19.11
CA LEU A 281 -8.15 -6.81 17.66
C LEU A 281 -7.33 -7.97 17.13
N GLU A 282 -6.04 -8.05 17.47
CA GLU A 282 -5.15 -9.11 17.00
C GLU A 282 -5.64 -10.49 17.46
N ARG A 283 -5.96 -10.65 18.76
CA ARG A 283 -6.50 -11.89 19.31
C ARG A 283 -7.84 -12.26 18.69
N TYR A 284 -8.71 -11.28 18.46
CA TYR A 284 -9.98 -11.52 17.79
C TYR A 284 -9.78 -12.05 16.37
N LEU A 285 -8.86 -11.47 15.58
CA LEU A 285 -8.56 -11.97 14.25
C LEU A 285 -7.94 -13.37 14.28
N ASP A 286 -7.07 -13.66 15.26
CA ASP A 286 -6.48 -14.98 15.46
C ASP A 286 -7.55 -16.04 15.79
N ASP A 287 -8.44 -15.74 16.74
CA ASP A 287 -9.57 -16.60 17.10
C ASP A 287 -10.50 -16.82 15.89
N MET A 288 -10.82 -15.76 15.15
CA MET A 288 -11.69 -15.81 13.98
C MET A 288 -11.06 -16.54 12.79
N SER A 289 -9.72 -16.58 12.69
CA SER A 289 -9.03 -17.36 11.65
C SER A 289 -9.26 -18.88 11.80
N ASN A 290 -9.56 -19.33 13.03
CA ASN A 290 -9.90 -20.71 13.34
C ASN A 290 -11.41 -21.01 13.16
N TYR A 291 -12.21 -20.01 12.78
CA TYR A 291 -13.65 -20.12 12.66
C TYR A 291 -14.08 -20.38 11.21
N TRP A 292 -14.97 -21.37 11.04
CA TRP A 292 -15.48 -21.81 9.73
C TRP A 292 -14.34 -22.19 8.75
N LYS A 293 -14.66 -22.38 7.47
CA LYS A 293 -13.68 -22.60 6.39
C LYS A 293 -13.20 -21.22 5.88
N SER A 294 -12.44 -20.52 6.71
CA SER A 294 -11.98 -19.16 6.42
C SER A 294 -10.46 -19.04 6.32
N VAL A 295 -10.00 -18.01 5.60
CA VAL A 295 -8.61 -17.55 5.62
C VAL A 295 -8.63 -16.02 5.64
N ILE A 296 -7.80 -15.40 6.48
CA ILE A 296 -7.70 -13.94 6.61
C ILE A 296 -6.33 -13.50 6.09
N CYS A 297 -6.33 -12.64 5.08
CA CYS A 297 -5.15 -12.04 4.47
C CYS A 297 -5.10 -10.56 4.83
N VAL A 298 -4.01 -10.13 5.47
CA VAL A 298 -3.82 -8.75 5.93
C VAL A 298 -2.56 -8.17 5.29
N GLY A 299 -2.61 -6.92 4.82
CA GLY A 299 -1.42 -6.23 4.32
C GLY A 299 -0.42 -5.92 5.44
N SER A 300 0.89 -6.00 5.17
CA SER A 300 1.96 -5.71 6.14
C SER A 300 2.10 -4.23 6.51
N GLY A 301 1.37 -3.34 5.82
CA GLY A 301 1.47 -1.89 5.98
C GLY A 301 2.55 -1.25 5.10
N ASN A 302 2.47 0.08 4.97
CA ASN A 302 3.33 0.90 4.10
C ASN A 302 4.36 1.73 4.90
N GLU A 303 4.50 1.46 6.20
CA GLU A 303 5.33 2.23 7.14
C GLU A 303 6.82 1.87 7.10
N GLY A 304 7.24 0.96 6.22
CA GLY A 304 8.61 0.46 6.16
C GLY A 304 9.68 1.53 5.92
N THR A 305 9.32 2.65 5.29
CA THR A 305 10.21 3.78 5.01
C THR A 305 9.71 5.11 5.59
N SER A 306 8.65 5.11 6.41
CA SER A 306 8.06 6.33 6.96
C SER A 306 8.85 6.91 8.14
N ALA A 307 9.85 6.19 8.63
CA ALA A 307 10.62 6.52 9.83
C ALA A 307 9.75 6.71 11.10
N GLY A 308 8.57 6.08 11.14
CA GLY A 308 7.66 6.12 12.29
C GLY A 308 7.99 5.15 13.43
N HIS A 309 9.05 4.35 13.31
CA HIS A 309 9.46 3.35 14.29
C HIS A 309 10.97 3.43 14.56
N THR A 310 11.35 3.23 15.82
CA THR A 310 12.73 3.03 16.25
C THR A 310 12.77 1.99 17.36
N SER A 311 13.89 1.28 17.47
CA SER A 311 14.10 0.24 18.48
C SER A 311 15.56 0.22 18.92
N GLY A 312 15.82 -0.17 20.15
CA GLY A 312 17.16 -0.26 20.70
C GLY A 312 17.23 -1.13 21.94
N MET A 313 18.45 -1.36 22.43
CA MET A 313 18.70 -2.12 23.65
C MET A 313 19.28 -1.17 24.70
N LEU A 314 18.56 -0.99 25.80
CA LEU A 314 19.02 -0.17 26.92
C LEU A 314 19.99 -0.97 27.79
N LYS A 315 21.08 -0.32 28.22
CA LYS A 315 22.01 -0.86 29.22
C LYS A 315 21.84 -0.09 30.52
N GLU A 316 22.11 -0.77 31.64
CA GLU A 316 22.04 -0.15 32.97
C GLU A 316 22.91 1.11 33.03
N ARG A 317 22.33 2.21 33.51
CA ARG A 317 22.99 3.52 33.68
C ARG A 317 23.55 4.11 32.39
N GLU A 318 23.00 3.73 31.24
CA GLU A 318 23.33 4.31 29.94
C GLU A 318 22.10 5.06 29.41
N GLU A 319 22.21 6.39 29.27
CA GLU A 319 21.19 7.20 28.61
C GLU A 319 21.21 6.94 27.09
N GLN A 320 20.06 6.56 26.54
CA GLN A 320 19.83 6.43 25.10
C GLN A 320 18.92 7.56 24.63
N ARG A 321 19.37 8.31 23.62
CA ARG A 321 18.66 9.47 23.06
C ARG A 321 18.04 9.12 21.72
N VAL A 322 16.75 9.37 21.60
CA VAL A 322 15.95 9.20 20.38
C VAL A 322 15.50 10.56 19.88
N GLU A 323 15.98 10.97 18.72
CA GLU A 323 15.62 12.25 18.11
C GLU A 323 14.31 12.12 17.30
N LEU A 324 13.39 13.07 17.49
CA LEU A 324 12.10 13.14 16.80
C LEU A 324 12.02 14.45 16.00
N GLY A 325 11.87 14.32 14.68
CA GLY A 325 11.62 15.46 13.79
C GLY A 325 10.14 15.84 13.78
N VAL A 326 9.79 17.01 14.32
CA VAL A 326 8.41 17.52 14.32
C VAL A 326 8.27 18.63 13.27
N GLN A 327 7.30 18.47 12.36
CA GLN A 327 7.02 19.46 11.32
C GLN A 327 6.28 20.69 11.87
N GLN A 328 6.36 21.79 11.12
CA GLN A 328 5.57 22.98 11.43
C GLN A 328 4.07 22.68 11.34
N ARG A 329 3.30 23.25 12.27
CA ARG A 329 1.82 23.15 12.31
C ARG A 329 1.28 21.75 12.59
N GLU A 330 2.12 20.84 13.10
CA GLU A 330 1.60 19.63 13.75
C GLU A 330 0.88 20.04 15.04
N PRO A 331 -0.44 19.78 15.17
CA PRO A 331 -1.21 20.21 16.34
C PRO A 331 -0.95 19.30 17.54
N ALA A 332 -0.56 18.06 17.30
CA ALA A 332 -0.26 17.08 18.33
C ALA A 332 0.73 16.03 17.84
N LEU A 333 1.49 15.46 18.78
CA LEU A 333 2.34 14.29 18.56
C LEU A 333 1.92 13.19 19.54
N ASN A 334 1.77 11.96 19.03
CA ASN A 334 1.53 10.78 19.83
C ASN A 334 2.71 9.81 19.68
N VAL A 335 3.32 9.43 20.79
CA VAL A 335 4.43 8.46 20.83
C VAL A 335 4.04 7.33 21.77
N GLN A 336 4.26 6.10 21.31
CA GLN A 336 4.10 4.88 22.11
C GLN A 336 5.48 4.30 22.38
N LEU A 337 5.80 4.09 23.66
CA LEU A 337 7.03 3.44 24.11
C LEU A 337 6.67 2.09 24.72
N TRP A 338 7.32 1.03 24.21
CA TRP A 338 7.18 -0.34 24.70
C TRP A 338 8.53 -0.81 25.24
N LYS A 339 8.53 -1.39 26.44
CA LYS A 339 9.72 -1.95 27.09
C LYS A 339 9.45 -3.35 27.60
N SER A 340 10.51 -4.11 27.87
CA SER A 340 10.36 -5.37 28.59
C SER A 340 9.74 -5.13 29.97
N TYR A 341 8.90 -6.06 30.42
CA TYR A 341 8.27 -5.99 31.73
C TYR A 341 9.29 -5.89 32.87
N VAL A 342 10.41 -6.61 32.74
CA VAL A 342 11.44 -6.71 33.79
C VAL A 342 12.41 -5.52 33.82
N ASP A 343 12.34 -4.61 32.85
CA ASP A 343 13.24 -3.45 32.79
C ASP A 343 12.64 -2.27 33.56
N GLU A 344 13.41 -1.66 34.45
CA GLU A 344 13.08 -0.35 35.03
C GLU A 344 13.75 0.73 34.16
N VAL A 345 12.97 1.71 33.70
CA VAL A 345 13.45 2.73 32.75
C VAL A 345 12.93 4.10 33.16
N ASP A 346 13.83 5.05 33.32
CA ASP A 346 13.51 6.47 33.43
C ASP A 346 13.36 7.09 32.04
N ILE A 347 12.26 7.82 31.81
CA ILE A 347 11.94 8.44 30.53
C ILE A 347 11.86 9.96 30.73
N SER A 348 12.51 10.71 29.84
CA SER A 348 12.36 12.17 29.82
C SER A 348 12.28 12.70 28.41
N VAL A 349 11.54 13.79 28.25
CA VAL A 349 11.33 14.44 26.96
C VAL A 349 11.98 15.82 26.99
N ILE A 350 12.76 16.14 25.97
CA ILE A 350 13.41 17.43 25.80
C ILE A 350 12.72 18.16 24.67
N GLY A 351 12.02 19.25 25.00
CA GLY A 351 11.42 20.13 24.01
C GLY A 351 12.49 20.91 23.22
N PRO A 352 12.13 21.53 22.07
CA PRO A 352 13.10 22.19 21.20
C PRO A 352 13.80 23.41 21.82
N SER A 353 13.23 23.96 22.90
CA SER A 353 13.84 25.03 23.71
C SER A 353 14.90 24.52 24.70
N GLY A 354 15.16 23.21 24.75
CA GLY A 354 16.04 22.57 25.72
C GLY A 354 15.39 22.31 27.09
N VAL A 355 14.09 22.59 27.24
CA VAL A 355 13.36 22.31 28.48
C VAL A 355 13.13 20.81 28.60
N ARG A 356 13.76 20.18 29.60
CA ARG A 356 13.56 18.77 29.95
C ARG A 356 12.34 18.65 30.85
N VAL A 357 11.37 17.86 30.41
CA VAL A 357 10.27 17.37 31.24
C VAL A 357 10.62 15.94 31.61
N VAL A 358 10.90 15.71 32.89
CA VAL A 358 11.14 14.37 33.42
C VAL A 358 9.79 13.81 33.83
N GLU A 359 9.40 12.69 33.21
CA GLU A 359 8.27 11.91 33.69
C GLU A 359 8.89 10.75 34.47
N GLN A 360 8.91 10.84 35.80
CA GLN A 360 9.35 9.73 36.65
C GLN A 360 8.34 8.59 36.53
N ALA A 361 8.50 7.79 35.49
CA ALA A 361 7.75 6.59 35.29
C ALA A 361 8.44 5.47 36.06
N ILE A 362 8.30 5.46 37.39
CA ILE A 362 8.32 4.20 38.15
C ILE A 362 7.02 3.48 37.77
N LEU A 363 6.88 3.09 36.51
CA LEU A 363 5.72 2.42 35.98
C LEU A 363 6.09 0.95 35.79
N LEU A 364 5.50 0.11 36.65
CA LEU A 364 5.26 -1.32 36.45
C LEU A 364 4.39 -1.65 35.21
N VAL A 365 4.22 -0.68 34.28
CA VAL A 365 3.30 -0.75 33.15
C VAL A 365 4.10 -1.02 31.87
N LEU A 366 3.56 -1.91 31.02
CA LEU A 366 4.20 -2.36 29.77
C LEU A 366 4.42 -1.26 28.73
N PHE A 367 3.73 -0.12 28.84
CA PHE A 367 3.74 0.96 27.85
C PHE A 367 3.49 2.35 28.45
N VAL A 368 3.98 3.38 27.76
CA VAL A 368 3.68 4.80 28.04
C VAL A 368 3.17 5.46 26.76
N ILE A 369 2.03 6.16 26.82
CA ILE A 369 1.52 6.99 25.72
C ILE A 369 1.75 8.45 26.08
N LEU A 370 2.62 9.11 25.34
CA LEU A 370 2.83 10.55 25.45
C LEU A 370 1.99 11.25 24.38
N THR A 371 1.01 12.06 24.82
CA THR A 371 0.23 12.93 23.92
C THR A 371 0.54 14.38 24.24
N TYR A 372 1.20 15.07 23.32
CA TYR A 372 1.47 16.50 23.44
C TYR A 372 0.51 17.30 22.57
N ILE A 373 -0.18 18.28 23.16
CA ILE A 373 -0.96 19.28 22.43
C ILE A 373 -0.04 20.50 22.25
N LEU A 374 0.28 20.85 21.01
CA LEU A 374 1.15 21.99 20.68
C LEU A 374 0.30 23.27 20.63
N ILE A 375 0.25 24.01 21.74
CA ILE A 375 -0.70 25.14 21.95
C ILE A 375 -0.23 26.47 21.31
N THR A 376 0.98 26.55 20.73
CA THR A 376 1.52 27.81 20.20
C THR A 376 1.92 27.73 18.72
N PRO A 377 1.57 28.74 17.89
CA PRO A 377 2.05 28.81 16.51
C PRO A 377 3.53 29.24 16.53
N MET A 378 4.45 28.29 16.68
CA MET A 378 5.88 28.58 16.69
C MET A 378 6.46 28.53 15.26
N LEU A 379 6.89 29.69 14.77
CA LEU A 379 7.60 29.87 13.50
C LEU A 379 9.06 29.36 13.59
N CYS A 380 9.31 28.06 13.40
CA CYS A 380 10.67 27.57 13.07
C CYS A 380 10.65 26.32 12.20
N LYS A 381 11.53 26.22 11.20
CA LYS A 381 11.35 25.37 9.99
C LYS A 381 11.51 23.85 10.19
N ARG A 382 12.01 23.39 11.33
CA ARG A 382 12.10 21.99 11.78
C ARG A 382 12.49 22.03 13.25
N PHE A 383 11.86 21.21 14.09
CA PHE A 383 12.25 21.08 15.50
C PHE A 383 12.75 19.65 15.76
N SER A 384 13.81 19.53 16.55
CA SER A 384 14.23 18.26 17.15
C SER A 384 13.67 18.21 18.57
N THR A 385 12.92 17.17 18.89
CA THR A 385 12.52 16.81 20.25
C THR A 385 13.19 15.50 20.60
N ASP A 386 13.76 15.37 21.78
CA ASP A 386 14.45 14.14 22.17
C ASP A 386 13.65 13.38 23.22
N ILE A 387 13.61 12.06 23.08
CA ILE A 387 13.25 11.15 24.17
C ILE A 387 14.55 10.54 24.69
N ILE A 388 14.79 10.68 25.99
CA ILE A 388 15.89 10.02 26.70
C ILE A 388 15.29 8.89 27.52
N CYS A 389 15.83 7.69 27.32
CA CYS A 389 15.52 6.50 28.11
C CYS A 389 16.79 6.04 28.83
N GLU A 390 16.71 5.81 30.13
CA GLU A 390 17.82 5.27 30.94
C GLU A 390 17.33 4.06 31.72
N LYS A 391 18.04 2.93 31.64
CA LYS A 391 17.70 1.74 32.44
C LYS A 391 18.29 1.89 33.86
N VAL A 392 17.42 1.80 34.87
CA VAL A 392 17.76 2.06 36.29
C VAL A 392 18.37 0.83 36.95
#